data_AF-A0A3M0H5P4-F1
#
_entry.id   AF-A0A3M0H5P4-F1
#
_cell.length_a   1.000
_cell.length_b   1.000
_cell.length_c   1.000
_cell.angle_alpha   90.00
_cell.angle_beta   90.00
_cell.angle_gamma   90.00
#
_symmetry.space_group_name_H-M   'P 1'
#
loop_
_entity.id
_entity.type
_entity.pdbx_description
1 polymer ?
#
loop_
_entity_poly.entity_id
_entity_poly.type
_entity_poly.pdbx_seq_one_letter_code
_entity_poly.pdbx_strand_id
1 'polypeptide(L)' 'MNEREAQEQREAAARQQSEGWVPVFVQWIPCMLVVLVPIVAMFFGMYYIEHGTLDITQPIINEFIVE' A
#
# COMPACT_ATOMS: atom_id res chain seq x y z
N MET A 1 -39.28 -28.48 -12.26
CA MET A 1 -38.15 -27.54 -12.22
C MET A 1 -37.23 -28.05 -11.13
N ASN A 2 -36.00 -28.39 -11.51
CA ASN A 2 -35.32 -29.61 -11.07
C ASN A 2 -34.48 -29.33 -9.81
N GLU A 3 -34.53 -30.20 -8.79
CA GLU A 3 -33.78 -30.04 -7.53
C GLU A 3 -32.25 -29.90 -7.75
N ARG A 4 -31.77 -30.37 -8.91
CA ARG A 4 -30.41 -30.14 -9.41
C ARG A 4 -30.07 -28.67 -9.66
N GLU A 5 -30.97 -27.90 -10.26
CA GLU A 5 -30.72 -26.47 -10.54
C GLU A 5 -30.63 -25.67 -9.23
N ALA A 6 -31.41 -26.05 -8.23
CA ALA A 6 -31.37 -25.45 -6.90
C ALA A 6 -30.09 -25.80 -6.12
N GLN A 7 -29.54 -27.00 -6.32
CA GLN A 7 -28.23 -27.38 -5.75
C GLN A 7 -27.09 -26.67 -6.47
N GLU A 8 -27.15 -26.57 -7.80
CA GLU A 8 -26.13 -25.90 -8.60
C GLU A 8 -26.06 -24.40 -8.29
N GLN A 9 -27.20 -23.75 -8.07
CA GLN A 9 -27.24 -22.36 -7.58
C GLN A 9 -26.68 -22.19 -6.17
N ARG A 10 -26.91 -23.16 -5.28
CA ARG A 10 -26.33 -23.14 -3.92
C ARG A 10 -24.81 -23.35 -3.95
N GLU A 11 -24.32 -24.23 -4.80
CA GLU A 11 -22.88 -24.40 -5.02
C GLU A 11 -22.25 -23.15 -5.67
N ALA A 12 -22.92 -22.53 -6.64
CA ALA A 12 -22.46 -21.28 -7.25
C ALA A 12 -22.41 -20.13 -6.22
N ALA A 13 -23.43 -20.01 -5.38
CA ALA A 13 -23.46 -19.02 -4.30
C ALA A 13 -22.38 -19.27 -3.23
N ALA A 14 -22.11 -20.54 -2.89
CA ALA A 14 -21.03 -20.90 -1.98
C ALA A 14 -19.63 -20.62 -2.57
N ARG A 15 -19.45 -20.81 -3.88
CA ARG A 15 -18.22 -20.43 -4.59
C ARG A 15 -18.03 -18.91 -4.62
N GLN A 16 -19.09 -18.13 -4.87
CA GLN A 16 -19.05 -16.66 -4.79
C GLN A 16 -18.73 -16.13 -3.38
N GLN A 17 -19.16 -16.81 -2.32
CA GLN A 17 -18.80 -16.43 -0.95
C GLN A 17 -17.30 -16.52 -0.66
N SER A 18 -16.58 -17.39 -1.40
CA SER A 18 -15.13 -17.51 -1.28
C SER A 18 -14.34 -16.40 -1.99
N GLU A 19 -14.99 -15.65 -2.89
CA GLU A 19 -14.47 -14.42 -3.52
C GLU A 19 -14.80 -13.18 -2.67
N GLY A 20 -14.59 -13.27 -1.35
CA GLY A 20 -14.86 -12.15 -0.44
C GLY A 20 -14.03 -10.90 -0.75
N TRP A 21 -14.43 -9.76 -0.20
CA TRP A 21 -13.71 -8.49 -0.36
C TRP A 21 -12.30 -8.49 0.26
N VAL A 22 -12.02 -9.43 1.19
CA VAL A 22 -10.77 -9.53 1.95
C VAL A 22 -9.54 -9.75 1.06
N PRO A 23 -9.48 -10.75 0.15
CA PRO A 23 -8.35 -10.90 -0.76
C PRO A 23 -8.12 -9.68 -1.66
N VAL A 24 -9.20 -9.04 -2.13
CA VAL A 24 -9.11 -7.79 -2.90
C VAL A 24 -8.47 -6.68 -2.05
N PHE A 25 -8.90 -6.52 -0.80
CA PHE A 25 -8.32 -5.54 0.12
C PHE A 25 -6.84 -5.81 0.40
N VAL A 26 -6.45 -7.07 0.65
CA VAL A 26 -5.06 -7.44 0.89
C VAL A 26 -4.18 -7.16 -0.33
N GLN A 27 -4.70 -7.38 -1.54
CA GLN A 27 -4.00 -7.06 -2.79
C GLN A 27 -3.75 -5.54 -2.95
N TRP A 28 -4.56 -4.68 -2.33
CA TRP A 28 -4.37 -3.22 -2.37
C TRP A 28 -3.34 -2.70 -1.37
N ILE A 29 -2.97 -3.48 -0.35
CA ILE A 29 -2.01 -3.07 0.70
C ILE A 29 -0.66 -2.63 0.09
N PRO A 30 -0.03 -3.37 -0.85
CA PRO A 30 1.23 -2.94 -1.46
C PRO A 30 1.10 -1.59 -2.18
N CYS A 31 0.01 -1.38 -2.92
CA CYS A 31 -0.24 -0.10 -3.61
C CYS A 31 -0.42 1.05 -2.61
N MET A 32 -1.14 0.81 -1.51
CA MET A 32 -1.30 1.78 -0.43
C MET A 32 0.04 2.13 0.22
N LEU A 33 0.91 1.14 0.47
CA LEU A 33 2.24 1.38 1.05
C LEU A 33 3.12 2.20 0.11
N VAL A 34 3.14 1.89 -1.19
CA VAL A 34 3.92 2.64 -2.19
C VAL A 34 3.50 4.12 -2.26
N VAL A 35 2.24 4.43 -1.98
CA VAL A 35 1.73 5.82 -1.99
C VAL A 35 1.88 6.49 -0.63
N LEU A 36 1.50 5.81 0.46
CA LEU A 36 1.47 6.41 1.79
C LEU A 36 2.86 6.64 2.37
N VAL A 37 3.80 5.70 2.16
CA VAL A 37 5.17 5.83 2.68
C VAL A 37 5.86 7.11 2.18
N PRO A 38 5.92 7.41 0.87
CA PRO A 38 6.58 8.64 0.42
C PRO A 38 5.83 9.89 0.87
N ILE A 39 4.50 9.89 0.90
CA ILE A 39 3.72 11.05 1.38
C ILE A 39 4.06 11.35 2.84
N VAL A 40 4.05 10.34 3.70
CA VAL A 40 4.41 10.48 5.11
C VAL A 40 5.86 10.95 5.26
N ALA A 41 6.79 10.38 4.48
CA ALA A 41 8.19 10.81 4.48
C ALA A 41 8.35 12.27 4.07
N MET A 42 7.58 12.76 3.09
CA MET A 42 7.58 14.18 2.69
C MET A 42 7.10 15.09 3.82
N PHE A 43 6.01 14.75 4.50
CA PHE A 43 5.51 15.53 5.64
C PHE A 43 6.52 15.57 6.79
N PHE A 44 7.13 14.43 7.12
CA PHE A 44 8.20 14.41 8.13
C PHE A 44 9.43 15.21 7.70
N GLY A 45 9.84 15.10 6.43
CA GLY A 45 10.93 15.90 5.89
C GLY A 45 10.69 17.39 6.06
N MET A 46 9.50 17.88 5.68
CA MET A 46 9.12 19.27 5.89
C MET A 46 9.13 19.66 7.37
N TYR A 47 8.54 18.84 8.24
CA TYR A 47 8.54 19.09 9.68
C TYR A 47 9.96 19.25 10.25
N TYR A 48 10.89 18.37 9.88
CA TYR A 48 12.27 18.43 10.37
C TYR A 48 13.09 19.58 9.76
N ILE A 49 12.76 20.01 8.54
CA ILE A 49 13.32 21.21 7.92
C ILE A 49 12.88 22.46 8.70
N GLU A 50 11.59 22.59 8.99
CA GLU A 50 11.04 23.74 9.73
C GLU A 50 11.59 23.84 11.16
N HIS A 51 11.85 22.69 11.80
CA HIS A 51 12.44 22.64 13.14
C HIS A 51 13.97 22.76 13.14
N GLY A 52 14.60 22.94 11.98
CA GLY A 52 16.04 23.16 11.84
C GLY A 52 16.92 21.92 12.12
N THR A 53 16.30 20.74 12.21
CA THR A 53 16.99 19.47 12.49
C THR A 53 17.45 18.74 11.23
N LEU A 54 16.84 19.05 10.08
CA LEU A 54 17.21 18.52 8.78
C LEU A 54 17.65 19.67 7.88
N ASP A 55 18.96 19.81 7.66
CA ASP A 55 19.53 20.83 6.80
C ASP A 55 19.67 20.31 5.35
N ILE A 56 18.80 20.79 4.48
CA ILE A 56 18.79 20.46 3.04
C ILE A 56 19.63 21.42 2.20
N THR A 57 20.24 22.43 2.81
CA THR A 57 21.05 23.44 2.11
C THR A 57 22.52 23.03 1.98
N GLN A 58 22.93 22.02 2.75
CA GLN A 58 24.29 21.53 2.72
C GLN A 58 24.55 20.80 1.39
N PRO A 59 25.71 21.01 0.76
CA PRO A 59 26.09 20.21 -0.40
C PRO A 59 26.16 18.74 0.02
N ILE A 60 25.71 17.84 -0.86
CA ILE A 60 25.89 16.39 -0.65
C ILE A 60 27.35 16.08 -0.92
N ILE A 61 28.17 16.11 0.13
CA ILE A 61 29.59 15.76 0.05
C ILE A 61 29.70 14.25 0.28
N ASN A 62 30.23 13.53 -0.70
CA ASN A 62 30.60 12.13 -0.49
C ASN A 62 32.01 12.10 0.13
N GLU A 63 32.09 11.85 1.44
CA GLU A 63 33.36 11.77 2.18
C GLU A 63 34.31 10.68 1.65
N PHE A 64 33.83 9.77 0.81
CA PHE A 64 34.59 8.65 0.25
C PHE A 64 35.03 8.85 -1.20
N ILE A 65 34.62 9.95 -1.86
CA ILE A 65 35.12 10.33 -3.18
C ILE A 65 36.03 11.54 -2.97
N VAL A 66 37.31 11.25 -2.71
CA VAL A 66 38.40 12.22 -2.70
C VAL A 66 39.14 12.06 -4.03
N GLU A 67 39.18 13.11 -4.84
CA GLU A 67 40.11 13.22 -5.98
C GLU A 67 41.56 13.31 -5.50
#